data_AF-A0A8J4R0R2-F1
#
_entry.id   AF-A0A8J4R0R2-F1
#
_cell.length_a   1.000
_cell.length_b   1.000
_cell.length_c   1.000
_cell.angle_alpha   90.00
_cell.angle_beta   90.00
_cell.angle_gamma   90.00
#
_symmetry.space_group_name_H-M   'P 1'
#
loop_
_entity.id
_entity.type
_entity.pdbx_description
1 polymer ?
#
loop_
_entity_poly.entity_id
_entity_poly.type
_entity_poly.pdbx_seq_one_letter_code
_entity_poly.pdbx_strand_id
1 'polypeptide(L)'
;MAESQLLIPKSFKEKQAKSARRRYRKTVIRIQFPDGVVLQGIFNPWERTSSLYEFVSSALKEPSLEFELLHPVVMKRRVIPHFPAAGETAITLEDEDLVPSALIKFKPIETDSVVFTGLCNDLLEICEPLVNDSAVPK
;
A
#
# COMPACT_ATOMS: atom_id res chain seq x y z
N MET A 1 -26.99 -49.25 -7.06
CA MET A 1 -26.56 -48.05 -7.80
C MET A 1 -26.15 -47.04 -6.74
N ALA A 2 -24.85 -46.85 -6.52
CA ALA A 2 -24.33 -46.02 -5.43
C ALA A 2 -24.01 -44.62 -5.97
N GLU A 3 -24.70 -43.61 -5.46
CA GLU A 3 -24.43 -42.20 -5.73
C GLU A 3 -23.09 -41.81 -5.11
N SER A 4 -22.08 -41.63 -5.96
CA SER A 4 -20.77 -41.12 -5.56
C SER A 4 -20.90 -39.63 -5.28
N GLN A 5 -21.16 -39.28 -4.02
CA GLN A 5 -21.04 -37.92 -3.53
C GLN A 5 -19.63 -37.42 -3.82
N LEU A 6 -19.54 -36.35 -4.61
CA LEU A 6 -18.28 -35.66 -4.91
C LEU A 6 -17.70 -35.11 -3.60
N LEU A 7 -16.87 -35.92 -2.95
CA LEU A 7 -15.99 -35.51 -1.86
C LEU A 7 -14.95 -34.57 -2.46
N ILE A 8 -15.25 -33.27 -2.46
CA ILE A 8 -14.29 -32.22 -2.82
C ILE A 8 -13.08 -32.36 -1.87
N PRO A 9 -11.89 -32.72 -2.37
CA PRO A 9 -10.72 -32.87 -1.51
C PRO A 9 -10.30 -31.50 -0.96
N LYS A 10 -10.16 -31.41 0.37
CA LYS A 10 -9.74 -30.19 1.10
C LYS A 10 -8.43 -29.59 0.58
N SER A 11 -7.61 -30.36 -0.15
CA SER A 11 -6.33 -29.94 -0.74
C SER A 11 -6.43 -29.06 -1.99
N PHE A 12 -7.61 -28.82 -2.55
CA PHE A 12 -7.75 -27.92 -3.72
C PHE A 12 -7.79 -26.43 -3.32
N LYS A 13 -8.22 -26.11 -2.09
CA LYS A 13 -8.22 -24.73 -1.57
C LYS A 13 -6.81 -24.18 -1.34
N GLU A 14 -5.87 -25.03 -0.95
CA GLU A 14 -4.48 -24.59 -0.68
C GLU A 14 -3.68 -24.31 -1.98
N LYS A 15 -3.95 -25.06 -3.06
CA LYS A 15 -3.29 -24.85 -4.36
C LYS A 15 -3.79 -23.62 -5.11
N GLN A 16 -5.04 -23.22 -4.91
CA GLN A 16 -5.60 -22.01 -5.56
C GLN A 16 -5.08 -20.73 -4.90
N ALA A 17 -4.92 -20.74 -3.57
CA ALA A 17 -4.21 -19.68 -2.83
C ALA A 17 -2.74 -19.55 -3.25
N LYS A 18 -2.14 -20.62 -3.80
CA LYS A 18 -0.75 -20.63 -4.31
C LYS A 18 -0.59 -20.14 -5.75
N SER A 19 -1.67 -20.10 -6.53
CA SER A 19 -1.60 -19.86 -7.98
C SER A 19 -1.96 -18.43 -8.39
N ALA A 20 -2.61 -17.66 -7.52
CA ALA A 20 -2.66 -16.19 -7.65
C ALA A 20 -1.28 -15.55 -7.43
N ARG A 21 -0.37 -16.26 -6.73
CA ARG A 21 0.97 -15.83 -6.28
C ARG A 21 2.03 -15.62 -7.38
N ARG A 22 1.64 -15.38 -8.62
CA ARG A 22 2.59 -15.22 -9.73
C ARG A 22 2.28 -14.06 -10.67
N ARG A 23 1.19 -13.32 -10.46
CA ARG A 23 0.84 -12.23 -11.41
C ARG A 23 1.86 -11.09 -11.34
N TYR A 24 2.34 -10.76 -10.14
CA TYR A 24 3.30 -9.67 -9.95
C TYR A 24 4.45 -10.11 -9.03
N ARG A 25 5.69 -9.82 -9.43
CA ARG A 25 6.88 -10.07 -8.57
C ARG A 25 7.18 -8.91 -7.64
N LYS A 26 6.78 -7.71 -8.04
CA LYS A 26 6.97 -6.43 -7.37
C LYS A 26 5.72 -5.59 -7.56
N THR A 27 5.46 -4.70 -6.62
CA THR A 27 4.41 -3.68 -6.69
C THR A 27 5.01 -2.31 -6.46
N VAL A 28 4.52 -1.30 -7.17
CA VAL A 28 4.97 0.09 -7.04
C VAL A 28 3.92 0.89 -6.29
N ILE A 29 4.29 1.36 -5.11
CA ILE A 29 3.39 2.15 -4.26
C ILE A 29 3.86 3.60 -4.30
N ARG A 30 2.94 4.48 -4.68
CA ARG A 30 3.15 5.93 -4.73
C ARG A 30 2.30 6.56 -3.65
N ILE A 31 2.90 7.31 -2.75
CA ILE A 31 2.23 7.99 -1.64
C ILE A 31 2.26 9.49 -1.94
N GLN A 32 1.08 10.07 -2.17
CA GLN A 32 0.93 11.50 -2.41
C GLN A 32 0.74 12.24 -1.10
N PHE A 33 1.65 13.17 -0.80
CA PHE A 33 1.60 14.06 0.36
C PHE A 33 0.76 15.32 0.07
N PRO A 34 0.26 16.01 1.12
CA PRO A 34 -0.51 17.25 0.96
C PRO A 34 0.28 18.38 0.29
N ASP A 35 1.62 18.36 0.40
CA ASP A 35 2.52 19.32 -0.26
C ASP A 35 2.68 19.07 -1.78
N GLY A 36 2.06 18.01 -2.31
CA GLY A 36 2.16 17.63 -3.72
C GLY A 36 3.33 16.71 -4.05
N VAL A 37 4.26 16.51 -3.12
CA VAL A 37 5.35 15.54 -3.23
C VAL A 37 4.79 14.11 -3.28
N VAL A 38 5.41 13.25 -4.09
CA VAL A 38 5.06 11.82 -4.19
C VAL A 38 6.25 10.97 -3.80
N LEU A 39 6.12 10.22 -2.70
CA LEU A 39 7.11 9.22 -2.32
C LEU A 39 6.80 7.91 -3.03
N GLN A 40 7.78 7.39 -3.77
CA GLN A 40 7.64 6.12 -4.49
C GLN A 40 8.47 5.03 -3.81
N GLY A 41 7.84 3.90 -3.53
CA GLY A 41 8.49 2.70 -2.99
C GLY A 41 8.14 1.46 -3.82
N ILE A 42 9.09 0.52 -3.89
CA ILE A 42 8.90 -0.77 -4.54
C ILE A 42 8.82 -1.84 -3.46
N PHE A 43 7.69 -2.55 -3.43
CA PHE A 43 7.41 -3.58 -2.43
C PHE A 43 7.15 -4.93 -3.10
N ASN A 44 7.09 -5.99 -2.31
CA ASN A 44 6.57 -7.27 -2.75
C ASN A 44 5.04 -7.35 -2.50
N PRO A 45 4.26 -8.00 -3.38
CA PRO A 45 2.81 -8.11 -3.19
C PRO A 45 2.40 -8.86 -1.90
N TRP A 46 3.30 -9.70 -1.37
CA TRP A 46 3.13 -10.42 -0.10
C TRP A 46 3.54 -9.60 1.14
N GLU A 47 4.08 -8.40 0.95
CA GLU A 47 4.39 -7.53 2.07
C GLU A 47 3.12 -7.10 2.79
N ARG A 48 3.27 -6.84 4.08
CA ARG A 48 2.16 -6.38 4.91
C ARG A 48 1.89 -4.92 4.60
N THR A 49 0.64 -4.50 4.76
CA THR A 49 0.28 -3.08 4.72
C THR A 49 1.05 -2.27 5.76
N SER A 50 1.39 -2.86 6.92
CA SER A 50 2.24 -2.25 7.95
C SER A 50 3.61 -1.80 7.41
N SER A 51 4.20 -2.52 6.44
CA SER A 51 5.46 -2.11 5.80
C SER A 51 5.35 -0.75 5.09
N LEU A 52 4.15 -0.38 4.60
CA LEU A 52 3.91 0.95 4.03
C LEU A 52 3.96 2.05 5.08
N TYR A 53 3.38 1.78 6.25
CA TYR A 53 3.38 2.73 7.35
C TYR A 53 4.79 2.95 7.89
N GLU A 54 5.57 1.88 8.07
CA GLU A 54 6.98 1.98 8.45
C GLU A 54 7.79 2.77 7.42
N PHE A 55 7.59 2.49 6.13
CA PHE A 55 8.27 3.19 5.03
C PHE A 55 7.94 4.69 5.01
N VAL A 56 6.66 5.05 5.17
CA VAL A 56 6.23 6.44 5.20
C VAL A 56 6.75 7.13 6.46
N SER A 57 6.65 6.50 7.63
CA SER A 57 7.14 7.04 8.90
C SER A 57 8.65 7.32 8.85
N SER A 58 9.45 6.40 8.29
CA SER A 58 10.89 6.60 8.11
C SER A 58 11.25 7.69 7.10
N ALA A 59 10.31 8.07 6.22
CA ALA A 59 10.52 9.11 5.21
C ALA A 59 10.04 10.49 5.70
N LEU A 60 9.24 10.55 6.76
CA LEU A 60 8.76 11.80 7.37
C LEU A 60 9.87 12.46 8.17
N LYS A 61 9.97 13.79 8.06
CA LYS A 61 10.87 14.58 8.89
C LYS A 61 10.56 14.45 10.39
N GLU A 62 9.28 14.26 10.71
CA GLU A 62 8.81 14.04 12.06
C GLU A 62 8.17 12.64 12.18
N PRO A 63 8.92 11.62 12.63
CA PRO A 63 8.44 10.23 12.69
C PRO A 63 7.38 10.01 13.78
N SER A 64 7.22 10.97 14.69
CA SER A 64 6.19 10.98 15.73
C SER A 64 4.80 11.41 15.22
N LEU A 65 4.71 11.91 13.98
CA LEU A 65 3.45 12.31 13.37
C LEU A 65 2.56 11.10 13.09
N GLU A 66 1.34 11.12 13.63
CA GLU A 66 0.32 10.14 13.27
C GLU A 66 -0.27 10.45 11.89
N PHE A 67 -0.57 9.42 11.10
CA PHE A 67 -1.12 9.59 9.76
C PHE A 67 -1.96 8.40 9.32
N GLU A 68 -2.84 8.67 8.36
CA GLU A 68 -3.68 7.66 7.70
C GLU A 68 -3.27 7.54 6.23
N LEU A 69 -3.16 6.31 5.75
CA LEU A 69 -2.98 6.03 4.32
C LEU A 69 -4.34 5.71 3.71
N LEU A 70 -4.81 6.57 2.81
CA LEU A 70 -6.10 6.40 2.16
C LEU A 70 -5.98 5.54 0.91
N HIS A 71 -6.85 4.55 0.82
CA HIS A 71 -6.92 3.62 -0.29
C HIS A 71 -7.11 4.36 -1.64
N PRO A 72 -6.41 3.95 -2.72
CA PRO A 72 -6.44 4.63 -4.02
C PRO A 72 -7.83 4.71 -4.65
N VAL A 73 -8.66 3.70 -4.40
CA VAL A 73 -10.00 3.57 -4.95
C VAL A 73 -10.94 4.59 -4.29
N VAL A 74 -11.32 5.62 -5.06
CA VAL A 74 -12.15 6.76 -4.58
C VAL A 74 -13.52 6.32 -4.03
N MET A 75 -14.11 5.27 -4.60
CA MET A 75 -15.38 4.69 -4.11
C MET A 75 -15.24 3.93 -2.78
N LYS A 76 -14.02 3.56 -2.41
CA LYS A 76 -13.66 2.89 -1.16
C LYS A 76 -12.54 3.67 -0.49
N ARG A 77 -12.68 5.00 -0.34
CA ARG A 77 -11.67 5.89 0.25
C ARG A 77 -11.57 5.67 1.77
N ARG A 78 -11.29 4.42 2.14
CA ARG A 78 -11.08 3.93 3.49
C ARG A 78 -9.60 4.05 3.85
N VAL A 79 -9.34 4.04 5.13
CA VAL A 79 -7.99 3.93 5.68
C VAL A 79 -7.50 2.50 5.43
N ILE A 80 -6.31 2.38 4.86
CA ILE A 80 -5.64 1.09 4.68
C ILE A 80 -5.31 0.57 6.08
N PRO A 81 -5.79 -0.62 6.48
CA PRO A 81 -5.55 -1.14 7.81
C PRO A 81 -4.05 -1.38 8.03
N HIS A 82 -3.51 -0.87 9.15
CA HIS A 82 -2.09 -1.01 9.50
C HIS A 82 -1.82 -2.12 10.51
N PHE A 83 -2.81 -2.49 11.33
CA PHE A 83 -2.76 -3.63 12.23
C PHE A 83 -3.92 -4.61 11.95
N PRO A 84 -3.67 -5.93 11.99
CA PRO A 84 -4.76 -6.90 11.95
C PRO A 84 -5.60 -6.77 13.24
N ALA A 85 -6.92 -6.93 13.16
CA ALA A 85 -7.72 -7.02 14.37
C ALA A 85 -7.32 -8.27 15.16
N ALA A 86 -7.57 -8.27 16.47
CA ALA A 86 -7.18 -9.37 17.34
C ALA A 86 -7.74 -10.72 16.85
N GLY A 87 -6.87 -11.58 16.32
CA GLY A 87 -7.21 -12.89 15.76
C GLY A 87 -7.18 -12.99 14.23
N GLU A 88 -6.96 -11.90 13.50
CA GLU A 88 -6.83 -11.90 12.04
C GLU A 88 -5.36 -12.02 11.58
N THR A 89 -5.17 -12.57 10.39
CA THR A 89 -3.85 -12.61 9.75
C THR A 89 -3.48 -11.24 9.20
N ALA A 90 -2.19 -10.92 9.19
CA ALA A 90 -1.72 -9.68 8.61
C ALA A 90 -2.16 -9.52 7.14
N ILE A 91 -2.73 -8.36 6.83
CA ILE A 91 -3.22 -8.01 5.51
C ILE A 91 -2.04 -7.65 4.63
N THR A 92 -1.99 -8.19 3.41
CA THR A 92 -0.92 -7.95 2.45
C THR A 92 -1.32 -6.89 1.42
N LEU A 93 -0.33 -6.37 0.69
CA LEU A 93 -0.58 -5.42 -0.41
C LEU A 93 -1.46 -6.03 -1.51
N GLU A 94 -1.34 -7.34 -1.75
CA GLU A 94 -2.20 -8.07 -2.69
C GLU A 94 -3.64 -8.18 -2.18
N ASP A 95 -3.84 -8.43 -0.88
CA ASP A 95 -5.17 -8.54 -0.27
C ASP A 95 -5.95 -7.22 -0.30
N GLU A 96 -5.23 -6.09 -0.18
CA GLU A 96 -5.79 -4.74 -0.33
C GLU A 96 -5.82 -4.21 -1.78
N ASP A 97 -5.67 -5.07 -2.80
CA ASP A 97 -5.73 -4.68 -4.22
C ASP A 97 -4.76 -3.53 -4.59
N LEU A 98 -3.63 -3.40 -3.89
CA LEU A 98 -2.62 -2.35 -4.14
C LEU A 98 -1.61 -2.74 -5.23
N VAL A 99 -1.81 -3.90 -5.86
CA VAL A 99 -0.94 -4.50 -6.88
C VAL A 99 -1.56 -4.34 -8.27
N PRO A 100 -0.76 -4.15 -9.34
CA PRO A 100 0.71 -4.02 -9.36
C PRO A 100 1.22 -2.61 -9.04
N SER A 101 0.32 -1.64 -8.96
CA SER A 101 0.68 -0.29 -8.56
C SER A 101 -0.49 0.43 -7.92
N ALA A 102 -0.23 1.24 -6.90
CA ALA A 102 -1.24 2.04 -6.22
C ALA A 102 -0.75 3.49 -6.04
N LEU A 103 -1.70 4.43 -6.10
CA LEU A 103 -1.50 5.82 -5.70
C LEU A 103 -2.31 6.10 -4.43
N ILE A 104 -1.64 6.03 -3.30
CA ILE A 104 -2.20 6.19 -1.97
C ILE A 104 -2.13 7.67 -1.59
N LYS A 105 -3.16 8.19 -0.92
CA LYS A 105 -3.12 9.55 -0.38
C LYS A 105 -2.72 9.52 1.08
N PHE A 106 -1.72 10.30 1.43
CA PHE A 106 -1.31 10.53 2.81
C PHE A 106 -2.22 11.59 3.44
N LYS A 107 -2.73 11.30 4.63
CA LYS A 107 -3.51 12.23 5.43
C LYS A 107 -2.85 12.35 6.81
N PRO A 108 -2.20 13.48 7.14
CA PRO A 108 -1.63 13.68 8.47
C PRO A 108 -2.75 13.84 9.50
N ILE A 109 -2.50 13.37 10.72
CA ILE A 109 -3.29 13.65 11.91
C ILE A 109 -2.45 14.61 12.77
N GLU A 110 -2.71 15.89 12.58
CA GLU A 110 -1.95 16.95 13.27
C GLU A 110 -2.53 17.19 14.66
N THR A 111 -1.64 17.36 15.63
CA THR A 111 -1.96 17.74 17.01
C THR A 111 -1.37 19.11 17.31
N ASP A 112 -1.72 19.72 18.44
CA ASP A 112 -1.17 21.05 18.85
C ASP A 112 0.36 21.08 18.90
N SER A 113 1.00 19.93 19.13
CA SER A 113 2.46 19.80 19.26
C SER A 113 3.15 19.15 18.06
N VAL A 114 2.43 18.41 17.21
CA VAL A 114 3.00 17.64 16.09
C VAL A 114 2.23 17.93 14.82
N VAL A 115 2.91 18.53 13.85
CA VAL A 115 2.35 18.96 12.57
C VAL A 115 3.08 18.31 11.40
N PHE A 116 2.45 18.32 10.22
CA PHE A 116 3.12 17.81 9.02
C PHE A 116 4.22 18.77 8.58
N THR A 117 5.47 18.30 8.60
CA THR A 117 6.67 19.09 8.25
C THR A 117 7.32 18.65 6.93
N GLY A 118 6.67 17.77 6.17
CA GLY A 118 7.21 17.24 4.91
C GLY A 118 8.05 15.97 5.08
N LEU A 119 8.74 15.60 3.99
CA LEU A 119 9.71 14.52 3.98
C LEU A 119 11.05 14.95 4.61
N CYS A 120 11.85 13.98 5.04
CA CYS A 120 13.22 14.18 5.49
C CYS A 120 14.07 14.87 4.42
N ASN A 121 15.05 15.68 4.85
CA ASN A 121 15.91 16.45 3.94
C ASN A 121 16.66 15.55 2.95
N ASP A 122 17.19 14.41 3.40
CA ASP A 122 17.90 13.45 2.52
C ASP A 122 17.05 13.01 1.32
N LEU A 123 15.72 12.88 1.49
CA LEU A 123 14.81 12.52 0.40
C LEU A 123 14.46 13.70 -0.50
N LEU A 124 14.43 14.91 0.06
CA LEU A 124 14.19 16.13 -0.71
C LEU A 124 15.39 16.47 -1.62
N GLU A 125 16.62 16.17 -1.19
CA GLU A 125 17.83 16.39 -1.97
C GLU A 125 17.89 15.55 -3.26
N ILE A 126 17.29 14.37 -3.24
CA ILE A 126 17.19 13.46 -4.40
C ILE A 126 15.83 13.55 -5.10
N CYS A 127 14.97 14.49 -4.72
CA CYS A 127 13.64 14.62 -5.30
C CYS A 127 13.74 15.18 -6.72
N GLU A 128 13.26 14.41 -7.69
CA GLU A 128 13.18 14.86 -9.08
C GLU A 128 11.78 15.47 -9.36
N PRO A 129 11.70 16.53 -10.18
CA PRO A 129 10.41 17.03 -10.63
C PRO A 129 9.68 15.94 -11.41
N LEU A 130 8.41 15.73 -11.08
CA LEU A 130 7.52 14.84 -11.84
C LEU A 130 7.34 15.42 -13.25
N VAL A 131 8.16 14.96 -14.19
CA VAL A 131 8.00 15.27 -15.60
C VAL A 131 6.81 14.45 -16.09
N ASN A 132 5.65 15.09 -16.25
CA ASN A 132 4.54 14.48 -16.94
C ASN A 132 4.92 14.33 -18.42
N ASP A 133 5.44 13.16 -18.82
CA ASP A 133 5.67 12.80 -20.23
C ASP A 133 4.36 12.58 -21.02
N SER A 134 3.26 13.22 -20.60
CA SER A 134 1.98 13.23 -21.31
C SER A 134 1.77 14.51 -22.11
N ALA A 135 2.84 15.07 -22.67
CA ALA A 135 2.71 15.94 -23.83
C ALA A 135 2.86 15.07 -25.08
N VAL A 136 1.80 14.35 -25.46
CA VAL A 136 1.66 13.89 -26.85
C VAL A 136 1.60 15.14 -27.73
N PRO A 137 2.60 15.44 -28.58
CA PRO A 137 2.44 16.50 -29.55
C PRO A 137 1.31 16.08 -30.52
N LYS A 138 0.33 16.97 -30.70
CA LYS A 138 -0.69 16.85 -31.73
C LYS A 138 -0.09 17.04 -33.12
#